data_AF-A0A1J5PLM3-F1
#
_entry.id   AF-A0A1J5PLM3-F1
#
_cell.length_a   1.000
_cell.length_b   1.000
_cell.length_c   1.000
_cell.angle_alpha   90.00
_cell.angle_beta   90.00
_cell.angle_gamma   90.00
#
_symmetry.space_group_name_H-M   'P 1'
#
loop_
_entity.id
_entity.type
_entity.pdbx_description
1 polymer ?
#
loop_
_entity_poly.entity_id
_entity_poly.type
_entity_poly.pdbx_seq_one_letter_code
_entity_poly.pdbx_strand_id
1 'polypeptide(L)'
;MESLSFVAPLAYTLYWFMMYSDASNVLTLGIVSVFGVIAGSAGMALLTRQFRWEGFSGAEDTANHLIGGALMGVGGVTALGCTIGQGMSGVSTLSITSWIAFLSIVGGAVLGVKYQAWRVERSA
;
A
#
# COMPACT_ATOMS: atom_id res chain seq x y z
N MET A 1 -7.50 -12.82 -15.42
CA MET A 1 -7.10 -11.41 -15.51
C MET A 1 -6.83 -10.97 -14.08
N GLU A 2 -5.55 -10.90 -13.70
CA GLU A 2 -5.18 -10.44 -12.36
C GLU A 2 -5.49 -8.95 -12.30
N SER A 3 -6.46 -8.54 -11.47
CA SER A 3 -6.64 -7.12 -11.19
C SER A 3 -5.37 -6.60 -10.51
N LEU A 4 -4.87 -5.44 -10.95
CA LEU A 4 -3.71 -4.79 -10.33
C LEU A 4 -4.09 -4.36 -8.90
N SER A 5 -3.88 -5.27 -7.95
CA SER A 5 -4.00 -5.01 -6.51
C SER A 5 -2.64 -5.27 -5.89
N PHE A 6 -2.21 -4.40 -4.97
CA PHE A 6 -0.89 -4.52 -4.34
C PHE A 6 -0.89 -5.37 -3.07
N VAL A 7 -2.05 -5.77 -2.55
CA VAL A 7 -2.15 -6.55 -1.30
C VAL A 7 -1.52 -7.93 -1.45
N ALA A 8 -1.94 -8.70 -2.45
CA ALA A 8 -1.45 -10.07 -2.68
C ALA A 8 -0.01 -10.11 -3.24
N PRO A 9 0.38 -9.28 -4.21
CA PRO A 9 1.76 -9.23 -4.70
C PRO A 9 2.80 -8.93 -3.62
N LEU A 10 2.51 -8.04 -2.68
CA LEU A 10 3.43 -7.77 -1.56
C LEU A 10 3.63 -9.03 -0.69
N ALA A 11 2.55 -9.74 -0.36
CA ALA A 11 2.66 -11.00 0.37
C ALA A 11 3.45 -12.06 -0.43
N TYR A 12 3.23 -12.16 -1.74
CA TYR A 12 3.97 -13.08 -2.60
C TYR A 12 5.45 -12.72 -2.74
N THR A 13 5.81 -11.44 -2.78
CA THR A 13 7.22 -11.02 -2.79
C THR A 13 7.94 -11.41 -1.50
N LEU A 14 7.28 -11.26 -0.35
CA LEU A 14 7.83 -11.66 0.95
C LEU A 14 7.96 -13.19 1.04
N TYR A 15 6.96 -13.93 0.58
CA TYR A 15 7.00 -15.39 0.54
C TYR A 15 8.13 -15.89 -0.37
N TRP A 16 8.29 -15.29 -1.55
CA TRP A 16 9.38 -15.60 -2.48
C TRP A 16 10.76 -15.34 -1.85
N PHE A 17 10.91 -14.23 -1.11
CA PHE A 17 12.16 -13.91 -0.43
C PHE A 17 12.46 -14.88 0.72
N MET A 18 11.45 -15.28 1.49
CA MET A 18 11.58 -16.24 2.59
C MET A 18 11.89 -17.66 2.08
N MET A 19 11.32 -18.03 0.93
CA MET A 19 11.39 -19.36 0.33
C MET A 19 12.28 -19.39 -0.91
N TYR A 20 13.33 -18.56 -0.94
CA TYR A 20 14.22 -18.37 -2.10
C TYR A 20 14.89 -19.67 -2.59
N SER A 21 15.05 -20.65 -1.71
CA SER A 21 15.69 -21.94 -2.02
C SER A 21 14.79 -22.93 -2.76
N ASP A 22 13.50 -22.63 -2.95
CA ASP A 22 12.55 -23.53 -3.62
C ASP A 22 12.43 -23.17 -5.11
N ALA A 23 12.88 -24.08 -5.99
CA ALA A 23 12.94 -23.87 -7.44
C ALA A 23 11.56 -23.73 -8.12
N SER A 24 10.46 -23.93 -7.38
CA SER A 24 9.09 -23.79 -7.87
C SER A 24 8.52 -22.37 -7.74
N ASN A 25 9.21 -21.46 -7.04
CA ASN A 25 8.77 -20.09 -6.82
C ASN A 25 9.04 -19.19 -8.04
N VAL A 26 8.15 -19.28 -9.03
CA VAL A 26 8.21 -18.48 -10.26
C VAL A 26 7.89 -17.00 -10.00
N LEU A 27 8.59 -16.11 -10.70
CA LEU A 27 8.27 -14.68 -10.73
C LEU A 27 6.88 -14.48 -11.37
N THR A 28 5.92 -14.01 -10.58
CA THR A 28 4.60 -13.61 -11.09
C THR A 28 4.62 -12.14 -11.53
N LEU A 29 3.66 -11.75 -12.38
CA LEU A 29 3.48 -10.35 -12.78
C LEU A 29 3.30 -9.43 -11.56
N GLY A 30 2.62 -9.92 -10.52
CA GLY A 30 2.53 -9.24 -9.23
C GLY A 30 3.90 -8.94 -8.62
N ILE A 31 4.76 -9.95 -8.47
CA ILE A 31 6.10 -9.80 -7.88
C ILE A 31 6.94 -8.78 -8.67
N VAL A 32 6.96 -8.90 -10.00
CA VAL A 32 7.72 -7.99 -10.87
C VAL A 32 7.19 -6.56 -10.79
N SER A 33 5.87 -6.38 -10.69
CA SER A 33 5.28 -5.04 -10.59
C SER A 33 5.69 -4.30 -9.32
N VAL A 34 5.89 -4.99 -8.19
CA VAL A 34 6.39 -4.38 -6.95
C VAL A 34 7.80 -3.79 -7.18
N PHE A 35 8.72 -4.58 -7.73
CA PHE A 35 10.07 -4.08 -8.06
C PHE A 35 10.03 -2.98 -9.14
N GLY A 36 9.13 -3.11 -10.13
CA GLY A 36 8.94 -2.12 -11.18
C GLY A 36 8.47 -0.76 -10.64
N VAL A 37 7.56 -0.73 -9.66
CA VAL A 37 7.12 0.51 -9.00
C VAL A 37 8.26 1.15 -8.21
N ILE A 38 9.05 0.35 -7.48
CA ILE A 38 10.22 0.85 -6.73
C ILE A 38 11.25 1.45 -7.68
N ALA A 39 11.68 0.70 -8.71
CA ALA A 39 12.67 1.16 -9.67
C ALA A 39 12.17 2.35 -10.51
N GLY A 40 10.90 2.32 -10.92
CA GLY A 40 10.28 3.39 -11.72
C GLY A 40 10.13 4.70 -10.94
N SER A 41 9.66 4.63 -9.69
CA SER A 41 9.55 5.81 -8.83
C SER A 41 10.92 6.39 -8.48
N ALA A 42 11.92 5.54 -8.19
CA ALA A 42 13.29 5.98 -7.96
C ALA A 42 13.89 6.66 -9.22
N GLY A 43 13.71 6.06 -10.40
CA GLY A 43 14.14 6.64 -11.67
C GLY A 43 13.50 8.01 -11.93
N MET A 44 12.19 8.14 -11.73
CA MET A 44 11.48 9.41 -11.88
C MET A 44 11.95 10.47 -10.86
N ALA A 45 12.19 10.09 -9.60
CA ALA A 45 12.68 11.02 -8.58
C ALA A 45 14.10 11.54 -8.90
N LEU A 46 14.96 10.68 -9.45
CA LEU A 46 16.31 11.05 -9.87
C LEU A 46 16.29 11.95 -11.11
N LEU A 47 15.46 11.62 -12.12
CA LEU A 47 15.32 12.41 -13.34
C LEU A 47 14.78 13.82 -13.06
N THR A 48 13.81 13.93 -12.14
CA THR A 48 13.25 15.22 -11.70
C THR A 48 14.14 15.95 -10.70
N ARG A 49 15.26 15.34 -10.27
CA ARG A 49 16.17 15.83 -9.22
C ARG A 49 15.44 16.18 -7.91
N GLN A 50 14.32 15.53 -7.64
CA GLN A 50 13.54 15.69 -6.40
C GLN A 50 13.90 14.62 -5.35
N PHE A 51 14.84 13.72 -5.67
CA PHE A 51 15.29 12.71 -4.74
C PHE A 51 15.89 13.34 -3.48
N ARG A 52 15.25 13.07 -2.34
CA ARG A 52 15.68 13.51 -1.01
C ARG A 52 15.62 12.31 -0.08
N TRP A 53 16.67 12.12 0.72
CA TRP A 53 16.68 11.11 1.76
C TRP A 53 15.91 11.64 2.96
N GLU A 54 14.72 11.09 3.20
CA GLU A 54 13.88 11.42 4.35
C GLU A 54 13.85 10.23 5.31
N GLY A 55 14.03 10.53 6.60
CA GLY A 55 13.92 9.56 7.68
C GLY A 55 12.82 9.97 8.66
N PHE A 56 12.48 9.07 9.57
CA PHE A 56 11.49 9.35 10.60
C PHE A 56 12.02 10.36 11.62
N SER A 57 11.15 11.28 12.05
CA SER A 57 11.50 12.37 12.95
C SER A 57 11.72 11.92 14.40
N GLY A 58 11.11 10.80 14.81
CA GLY A 58 11.23 10.25 16.17
C GLY A 58 10.58 8.87 16.33
N ALA A 59 10.69 8.29 17.53
CA ALA A 59 10.15 6.95 17.82
C ALA A 59 8.63 6.87 17.67
N GLU A 60 7.92 7.94 18.05
CA GLU A 60 6.47 8.04 17.90
C GLU A 60 6.03 8.08 16.43
N ASP A 61 6.78 8.80 15.59
CA ASP A 61 6.52 8.89 14.16
C ASP A 61 6.66 7.52 13.47
N THR A 62 7.75 6.80 13.78
CA THR A 62 7.95 5.41 13.34
C THR A 62 6.82 4.49 13.82
N ALA A 63 6.41 4.60 15.10
CA ALA A 63 5.34 3.77 15.65
C ALA A 63 4.00 4.02 14.96
N ASN A 64 3.64 5.29 14.69
CA ASN A 64 2.42 5.63 13.96
C ASN A 64 2.44 5.06 12.52
N HIS A 65 3.58 5.13 11.83
CA HIS A 65 3.73 4.56 10.49
C HIS A 65 3.64 3.03 10.49
N LEU A 66 4.25 2.35 11.46
CA LEU A 66 4.17 0.89 11.60
C LEU A 66 2.74 0.42 11.90
N ILE A 67 2.05 1.09 12.84
CA ILE A 67 0.65 0.79 13.16
C ILE A 67 -0.23 1.04 11.93
N GLY A 68 -0.02 2.16 11.23
CA GLY A 68 -0.72 2.46 9.98
C GLY A 68 -0.50 1.38 8.91
N GLY A 69 0.73 0.94 8.71
CA GLY A 69 1.07 -0.14 7.78
C GLY A 69 0.40 -1.47 8.13
N ALA A 70 0.38 -1.85 9.41
CA ALA A 70 -0.30 -3.05 9.88
C ALA A 70 -1.82 -2.97 9.62
N LEU A 71 -2.45 -1.83 9.93
CA LEU A 71 -3.87 -1.59 9.66
C LEU A 71 -4.18 -1.65 8.16
N MET A 72 -3.33 -1.07 7.31
CA MET A 72 -3.47 -1.13 5.85
C MET A 72 -3.36 -2.58 5.34
N GLY A 73 -2.45 -3.38 5.88
CA GLY A 73 -2.30 -4.80 5.51
C GLY A 73 -3.52 -5.62 5.88
N VAL A 74 -3.95 -5.57 7.14
CA VAL A 74 -5.13 -6.30 7.64
C VAL A 74 -6.40 -5.85 6.90
N GLY A 75 -6.57 -4.53 6.74
CA GLY A 75 -7.69 -3.95 6.01
C GLY A 75 -7.71 -4.35 4.53
N GLY A 76 -6.56 -4.36 3.87
CA GLY A 76 -6.44 -4.75 2.47
C GLY A 76 -6.81 -6.21 2.20
N VAL A 77 -6.44 -7.12 3.10
CA VAL A 77 -6.85 -8.54 3.01
C VAL A 77 -8.35 -8.68 3.26
N THR A 78 -8.87 -8.01 4.29
CA THR A 78 -10.30 -8.04 4.65
C THR A 78 -11.18 -7.46 3.54
N ALA A 79 -10.74 -6.39 2.90
CA ALA A 79 -11.42 -5.74 1.78
C ALA A 79 -11.20 -6.46 0.43
N LEU A 80 -10.43 -7.56 0.41
CA LEU A 80 -10.03 -8.28 -0.80
C LEU A 80 -9.44 -7.34 -1.87
N GLY A 81 -8.68 -6.34 -1.44
CA GLY A 81 -8.01 -5.38 -2.33
C GLY A 81 -7.58 -4.08 -1.66
N CYS A 82 -6.87 -3.26 -2.43
CA CYS A 82 -6.45 -1.91 -2.03
C CYS A 82 -7.17 -0.83 -2.86
N THR A 83 -6.80 0.43 -2.68
CA THR A 83 -7.29 1.57 -3.48
C THR A 83 -7.16 1.35 -4.99
N ILE A 84 -6.09 0.71 -5.44
CA ILE A 84 -5.85 0.41 -6.86
C ILE A 84 -6.76 -0.74 -7.32
N GLY A 85 -6.88 -1.79 -6.50
CA GLY A 85 -7.72 -2.95 -6.79
C GLY A 85 -9.22 -2.63 -6.75
N GLN A 86 -9.75 -2.22 -5.60
CA GLN A 86 -11.17 -1.95 -5.41
C GLN A 86 -11.59 -0.57 -5.93
N GLY A 87 -10.73 0.44 -5.84
CA GLY A 87 -11.05 1.81 -6.28
C GLY A 87 -10.91 2.00 -7.79
N MET A 88 -9.77 1.68 -8.41
CA MET A 88 -9.61 1.89 -9.86
C MET A 88 -10.22 0.74 -10.67
N SER A 89 -9.89 -0.50 -10.33
CA SER A 89 -10.36 -1.66 -11.12
C SER A 89 -11.79 -2.07 -10.74
N GLY A 90 -12.12 -2.11 -9.45
CA GLY A 90 -13.42 -2.55 -8.94
C GLY A 90 -14.57 -1.57 -9.20
N VAL A 91 -14.34 -0.25 -9.16
CA VAL A 91 -15.37 0.73 -9.55
C VAL A 91 -15.68 0.63 -11.04
N SER A 92 -14.67 0.34 -11.87
CA SER A 92 -14.83 0.17 -13.32
C SER A 92 -15.67 -1.07 -13.69
N THR A 93 -15.74 -2.09 -12.82
CA THR A 93 -16.62 -3.26 -13.00
C THR A 93 -18.05 -3.03 -12.49
N LEU A 94 -18.37 -1.82 -12.02
CA LEU A 94 -19.67 -1.43 -11.48
C LEU A 94 -20.18 -2.33 -10.35
N SER A 95 -19.26 -2.97 -9.61
CA SER A 95 -19.60 -3.88 -8.52
C SER A 95 -20.00 -3.11 -7.25
N ILE A 96 -21.15 -3.46 -6.67
CA ILE A 96 -21.64 -2.87 -5.41
C ILE A 96 -20.61 -3.07 -4.28
N THR A 97 -19.97 -4.25 -4.22
CA THR A 97 -18.94 -4.55 -3.22
C THR A 97 -17.74 -3.60 -3.33
N SER A 98 -17.32 -3.26 -4.55
CA SER A 98 -16.19 -2.35 -4.76
C SER A 98 -16.52 -0.93 -4.33
N TRP A 99 -17.75 -0.47 -4.55
CA TRP A 99 -18.22 0.81 -4.04
C TRP A 99 -18.22 0.88 -2.51
N ILE A 100 -18.72 -0.16 -1.84
CA ILE A 100 -18.72 -0.23 -0.38
C ILE A 100 -17.29 -0.22 0.15
N ALA A 101 -16.42 -1.09 -0.38
CA ALA A 101 -15.02 -1.16 0.02
C ALA A 101 -14.30 0.19 -0.20
N PHE A 102 -14.53 0.83 -1.34
CA PHE A 102 -13.93 2.14 -1.66
C PHE A 102 -14.41 3.22 -0.69
N LEU A 103 -15.71 3.31 -0.42
CA LEU A 103 -16.26 4.29 0.53
C LEU A 103 -15.73 4.05 1.96
N SER A 104 -15.59 2.80 2.38
CA SER A 104 -14.97 2.46 3.67
C SER A 104 -13.50 2.88 3.74
N ILE A 105 -12.73 2.67 2.66
CA ILE A 105 -11.33 3.13 2.57
C ILE A 105 -11.25 4.65 2.66
N VAL A 106 -12.11 5.37 1.93
CA VAL A 106 -12.17 6.84 1.97
C VAL A 106 -12.55 7.33 3.37
N GLY A 107 -13.57 6.74 3.99
CA GLY A 107 -13.98 7.06 5.36
C GLY A 107 -12.84 6.85 6.37
N GLY A 108 -12.15 5.72 6.28
CA GLY A 108 -10.98 5.43 7.12
C GLY A 108 -9.83 6.42 6.91
N ALA A 109 -9.54 6.80 5.66
CA ALA A 109 -8.51 7.78 5.33
C ALA A 109 -8.84 9.18 5.90
N VAL A 110 -10.08 9.64 5.74
CA VAL A 110 -10.54 10.93 6.28
C VAL A 110 -10.44 10.94 7.81
N LEU A 111 -10.87 9.86 8.48
CA LEU A 111 -10.75 9.74 9.94
C LEU A 111 -9.30 9.72 10.39
N GLY A 112 -8.43 8.99 9.69
CA GLY A 112 -6.99 8.93 9.99
C GLY A 112 -6.32 10.30 9.87
N VAL A 113 -6.56 11.02 8.77
CA VAL A 113 -6.02 12.37 8.57
C VAL A 113 -6.54 13.34 9.62
N LYS A 114 -7.85 13.32 9.92
CA LYS A 114 -8.44 14.16 10.97
C LYS A 114 -7.85 13.87 12.34
N TYR A 115 -7.65 12.60 12.67
CA TYR A 115 -7.05 12.18 13.93
C TYR A 115 -5.60 12.67 14.05
N GLN A 116 -4.81 12.54 12.98
CA GLN A 116 -3.43 13.04 12.98
C GLN A 116 -3.38 14.56 13.09
N ALA A 117 -4.23 15.29 12.36
CA ALA A 117 -4.31 16.75 12.43
C ALA A 117 -4.67 17.21 13.86
N TRP A 118 -5.72 16.64 14.45
CA TRP A 118 -6.14 16.93 15.82
C TRP A 118 -5.06 16.61 16.86
N ARG A 119 -4.26 15.55 16.64
CA ARG A 119 -3.14 15.22 17.52
C ARG A 119 -2.05 16.28 17.43
N VAL A 120 -1.62 16.64 16.21
CA VAL A 120 -0.58 17.64 15.99
C VAL A 120 -0.97 18.99 16.60
N GLU A 121 -2.23 19.41 16.46
CA GLU A 121 -2.75 20.63 17.08
C GLU A 121 -2.71 20.64 18.62
N ARG A 122 -2.76 19.47 19.27
CA ARG A 122 -2.67 19.33 20.73
C ARG A 122 -1.25 19.15 21.25
N SER A 123 -0.33 18.75 20.37
CA SER A 123 1.10 18.60 20.68
C SER A 123 1.88 19.91 20.57
N ALA A 124 1.29 20.94 19.94
CA ALA A 124 1.84 22.28 19.76
C ALA A 124 1.43 23.21 20.91
#